data_AF-A0A8H5NVK7-F1
#
_entry.id   AF-A0A8H5NVK7-F1
#
_cell.length_a   1.000
_cell.length_b   1.000
_cell.length_c   1.000
_cell.angle_alpha   90.00
_cell.angle_beta   90.00
_cell.angle_gamma   90.00
#
_symmetry.space_group_name_H-M   'P 1'
#
loop_
_entity.id
_entity.type
_entity.pdbx_description
1 polymer ?
#
loop_
_entity_poly.entity_id
_entity_poly.type
_entity_poly.pdbx_seq_one_letter_code
_entity_poly.pdbx_strand_id
1 'polypeptide(L)'
;MSSTEKKNTTEPVDKEAIRKLINELEGKLESLYTLSDEVNRGILESKDALESLRETRVKLIRARLDRIFQQWNIGPLTSNHQPSTPNQSQNQNQGPGPGLGQVPGSSLAQTQAGNNQQGQFDSPW
;
A
#
# COMPACT_ATOMS: atom_id res chain seq x y z
N MET A 1 -15.22 65.64 34.57
CA MET A 1 -15.06 64.44 33.73
C MET A 1 -13.66 63.91 33.98
N SER A 2 -13.53 62.75 34.64
CA SER A 2 -12.23 62.18 35.00
C SER A 2 -11.77 61.27 33.86
N SER A 3 -10.67 61.61 33.20
CA SER A 3 -10.08 60.80 32.14
C SER A 3 -9.25 59.69 32.78
N THR A 4 -9.78 58.47 32.79
CA THR A 4 -9.03 57.28 33.19
C THR A 4 -8.15 56.85 32.03
N GLU A 5 -6.91 57.35 32.01
CA GLU A 5 -5.84 56.79 31.19
C GLU A 5 -5.67 55.31 31.56
N LYS A 6 -6.10 54.42 30.65
CA LYS A 6 -5.76 53.00 30.73
C LYS A 6 -4.25 52.88 30.54
N LYS A 7 -3.53 52.77 31.65
CA LYS A 7 -2.13 52.36 31.69
C LYS A 7 -2.05 50.98 31.02
N ASN A 8 -1.56 50.93 29.79
CA ASN A 8 -1.20 49.68 29.12
C ASN A 8 -0.02 49.07 29.89
N THR A 9 -0.32 48.30 30.93
CA THR A 9 0.65 47.43 31.60
C THR A 9 0.82 46.19 30.72
N THR A 10 1.64 46.30 29.69
CA THR A 10 2.24 45.12 29.06
C THR A 10 3.20 44.55 30.09
N GLU A 11 2.85 43.41 30.68
CA GLU A 11 3.77 42.68 31.57
C GLU A 11 5.09 42.42 30.83
N PRO A 12 6.24 42.55 31.52
CA PRO A 12 7.51 42.25 30.90
C PRO A 12 7.53 40.77 30.52
N VAL A 13 7.67 40.50 29.22
CA VAL A 13 7.83 39.16 28.69
C VAL A 13 9.07 38.51 29.32
N ASP A 14 8.88 37.37 29.98
CA ASP A 14 9.96 36.58 30.57
C ASP A 14 10.81 35.94 29.45
N LYS A 15 11.91 36.61 29.13
CA LYS A 15 12.84 36.19 28.08
C LYS A 15 13.50 34.84 28.38
N GLU A 16 13.64 34.48 29.64
CA GLU A 16 14.27 33.22 30.03
C GLU A 16 13.29 32.05 29.86
N ALA A 17 12.02 32.25 30.20
CA ALA A 17 10.96 31.28 29.89
C ALA A 17 10.84 31.03 28.38
N ILE A 18 10.94 32.08 27.56
CA ILE A 18 10.95 31.94 26.10
C ILE A 18 12.18 31.16 25.62
N ARG A 19 13.37 31.46 26.13
CA ARG A 19 14.59 30.75 25.75
C ARG A 19 14.49 29.26 26.09
N LYS A 20 13.98 28.94 27.28
CA LYS A 20 13.78 27.55 27.70
C LYS A 20 12.78 26.82 26.80
N LEU A 21 11.68 27.48 26.44
CA LEU A 21 10.69 26.95 25.51
C LEU A 21 11.30 26.67 24.12
N ILE A 22 12.13 27.58 23.60
CA ILE A 22 12.82 27.39 22.31
C ILE A 22 13.71 26.15 22.37
N ASN A 23 14.55 26.01 23.39
CA ASN A 23 15.44 24.85 23.54
C ASN A 23 14.65 23.54 23.65
N GLU A 24 13.52 23.53 24.36
CA GLU A 24 12.64 22.35 24.46
C GLU A 24 12.01 22.00 23.10
N LEU A 25 11.61 23.01 22.32
CA LEU A 25 11.06 22.80 20.98
C LEU A 25 12.11 22.30 19.99
N GLU A 26 13.33 22.82 20.05
CA GLU A 26 14.47 22.34 19.25
C GLU A 26 14.77 20.86 19.56
N GLY A 27 14.80 20.48 20.84
CA GLY A 27 14.99 19.08 21.24
C GLY A 27 13.86 18.15 20.76
N LYS A 28 12.61 18.63 20.80
CA LYS A 28 11.46 17.89 20.25
C LYS A 28 11.53 17.75 18.72
N LEU A 29 11.99 18.80 18.03
CA LEU A 29 12.15 18.79 16.58
C LEU A 29 13.20 17.77 16.16
N GLU A 30 14.35 17.72 16.84
CA GLU A 30 15.39 16.72 16.59
C GLU A 30 14.89 15.30 16.81
N SER A 31 14.11 15.09 17.88
CA SER A 31 13.48 13.80 18.19
C SER A 31 12.49 13.37 17.11
N LEU A 32 11.73 14.31 16.54
CA LEU A 32 10.81 14.05 15.44
C LEU A 32 11.53 13.69 14.14
N TYR A 33 12.66 14.34 13.84
CA TYR A 33 13.49 13.96 12.69
C TYR A 33 14.03 12.53 12.84
N THR A 34 14.59 12.22 14.01
CA THR A 34 15.05 10.86 14.33
C THR A 34 13.94 9.82 14.17
N LEU A 35 12.76 10.09 14.72
CA LEU A 35 11.60 9.21 14.58
C LEU A 35 11.17 9.03 13.12
N SER A 36 11.18 10.12 12.33
CA SER A 36 10.86 10.06 10.90
C SER A 36 11.83 9.15 10.15
N ASP A 37 13.12 9.21 10.44
CA ASP A 37 14.14 8.37 9.80
C ASP A 37 13.96 6.89 10.17
N GLU A 38 13.65 6.60 11.43
CA GLU A 38 13.38 5.24 11.90
C GLU A 38 12.12 4.64 11.24
N VAL A 39 11.04 5.42 11.13
CA VAL A 39 9.81 5.01 10.45
C VAL A 39 10.07 4.75 8.97
N ASN A 40 10.79 5.64 8.29
CA ASN A 40 11.14 5.47 6.87
C ASN A 40 11.99 4.22 6.65
N ARG A 41 12.96 3.96 7.52
CA ARG A 41 13.76 2.73 7.50
C ARG A 41 12.86 1.50 7.67
N GLY A 42 11.98 1.48 8.66
CA GLY A 42 11.06 0.36 8.90
C GLY A 42 10.11 0.09 7.72
N ILE A 43 9.62 1.14 7.06
CA ILE A 43 8.81 1.02 5.84
C ILE A 43 9.63 0.37 4.70
N LEU A 44 10.87 0.79 4.51
CA LEU A 44 11.73 0.24 3.45
C LEU A 44 12.05 -1.24 3.70
N GLU A 45 12.46 -1.57 4.92
CA GLU A 45 12.78 -2.95 5.31
C GLU A 45 11.56 -3.88 5.19
N SER A 46 10.38 -3.42 5.62
CA SER A 46 9.14 -4.20 5.49
C SER A 46 8.71 -4.40 4.05
N LYS A 47 8.90 -3.39 3.18
CA LYS A 47 8.64 -3.52 1.74
C LYS A 47 9.52 -4.59 1.11
N ASP A 48 10.82 -4.59 1.41
CA ASP A 48 11.76 -5.57 0.87
C ASP A 48 11.45 -7.00 1.37
N ALA A 49 11.10 -7.14 2.65
CA ALA A 49 10.67 -8.42 3.22
C ALA A 49 9.39 -8.95 2.55
N LEU A 50 8.40 -8.08 2.31
CA LEU A 50 7.15 -8.44 1.64
C LEU A 50 7.37 -8.84 0.19
N GLU A 51 8.22 -8.13 -0.56
CA GLU A 51 8.53 -8.49 -1.95
C GLU A 51 9.25 -9.85 -2.01
N SER A 52 10.24 -10.07 -1.14
CA SER A 52 10.94 -11.36 -1.05
C SER A 52 9.99 -12.52 -0.72
N LEU A 53 9.08 -12.32 0.24
CA LEU A 53 8.06 -13.31 0.59
C LEU A 53 7.12 -13.58 -0.58
N ARG A 54 6.68 -12.52 -1.28
CA ARG A 54 5.81 -12.61 -2.44
C ARG A 54 6.48 -13.40 -3.56
N GLU A 55 7.71 -13.06 -3.93
CA GLU A 55 8.46 -13.77 -4.96
C GLU A 55 8.64 -15.25 -4.62
N THR A 56 9.01 -15.55 -3.38
CA THR A 56 9.20 -16.92 -2.90
C THR A 56 7.91 -17.72 -3.00
N ARG A 57 6.79 -17.15 -2.55
CA ARG A 57 5.47 -17.80 -2.62
C ARG A 57 5.02 -18.02 -4.06
N VAL A 58 5.20 -17.03 -4.94
CA VAL A 58 4.86 -17.16 -6.37
C VAL A 58 5.68 -18.27 -7.02
N LYS A 59 7.00 -18.32 -6.78
CA LYS A 59 7.88 -19.40 -7.29
C LYS A 59 7.41 -20.77 -6.80
N LEU A 60 7.10 -20.91 -5.52
CA LEU A 60 6.62 -22.16 -4.93
C LEU A 60 5.29 -22.62 -5.54
N ILE A 61 4.31 -21.72 -5.64
CA ILE A 61 3.00 -22.03 -6.23
C ILE A 61 3.16 -22.44 -7.69
N ARG A 62 3.96 -21.69 -8.47
CA ARG A 62 4.23 -22.01 -9.87
C ARG A 62 4.86 -23.41 -10.02
N ALA A 63 5.87 -23.74 -9.23
CA ALA A 63 6.51 -25.05 -9.26
C ALA A 63 5.53 -26.19 -8.89
N ARG A 64 4.63 -25.96 -7.92
CA ARG A 64 3.58 -26.92 -7.56
C ARG A 64 2.59 -27.13 -8.70
N LEU A 65 2.12 -26.04 -9.33
CA LEU A 65 1.23 -26.10 -10.48
C LEU A 65 1.88 -26.81 -11.67
N ASP A 66 3.13 -26.49 -11.99
CA ASP A 66 3.88 -27.14 -13.08
C ASP A 66 3.99 -28.66 -12.85
N ARG A 67 4.24 -29.10 -11.61
CA ARG A 67 4.25 -30.53 -11.25
C ARG A 67 2.87 -31.18 -11.47
N ILE A 68 1.79 -30.52 -11.07
CA ILE A 68 0.42 -31.03 -11.28
C ILE A 68 0.14 -31.17 -12.78
N PHE A 69 0.50 -30.17 -13.58
CA PHE A 69 0.27 -30.23 -15.03
C PHE A 69 1.05 -31.33 -15.71
N GLN A 70 2.30 -31.54 -15.32
CA GLN A 70 3.10 -32.67 -15.81
C GLN A 70 2.47 -34.02 -15.43
N GLN A 71 1.99 -34.16 -14.19
CA GLN A 71 1.34 -35.39 -13.72
C GLN A 71 0.02 -35.70 -14.44
N TRP A 72 -0.75 -34.65 -14.79
CA TRP A 72 -2.09 -34.79 -15.37
C TRP A 72 -2.11 -34.59 -16.89
N ASN A 73 -0.95 -34.38 -17.53
CA ASN A 73 -0.80 -34.06 -18.95
C ASN A 73 -1.67 -32.85 -19.38
N ILE A 74 -1.77 -31.85 -18.51
CA ILE A 74 -2.50 -30.60 -18.76
C ILE A 74 -1.50 -29.61 -19.38
N GLY A 75 -1.92 -28.85 -20.39
CA GLY A 75 -1.10 -27.79 -20.97
C GLY A 75 -0.75 -26.69 -19.95
N PRO A 76 0.32 -25.91 -20.15
CA PRO A 76 0.74 -24.86 -19.23
C PRO A 76 -0.35 -23.80 -19.05
N LEU A 77 -0.49 -23.25 -17.83
CA LEU A 77 -1.36 -22.11 -17.59
C LEU A 77 -0.86 -20.88 -18.34
N THR A 78 -1.73 -20.29 -19.17
CA THR A 78 -1.51 -18.96 -19.72
C THR A 78 -1.81 -17.93 -18.64
N SER A 79 -0.82 -17.11 -18.28
CA SER A 79 -1.02 -16.02 -17.32
C SER A 79 -1.66 -14.83 -18.04
N ASN A 80 -2.95 -14.57 -17.78
CA ASN A 80 -3.63 -13.35 -18.22
C ASN A 80 -3.45 -12.18 -17.24
N HIS A 81 -2.72 -12.36 -16.14
CA HIS A 81 -2.46 -11.28 -15.21
C HIS A 81 -1.37 -10.36 -15.74
N GLN A 82 -1.78 -9.24 -16.34
CA GLN A 82 -0.94 -8.07 -16.45
C GLN A 82 -0.69 -7.53 -15.03
N PRO A 83 0.57 -7.26 -14.64
CA PRO A 83 0.81 -6.54 -13.41
C PRO A 83 0.13 -5.18 -13.51
N SER A 84 -0.78 -4.89 -12.58
CA SER A 84 -1.35 -3.55 -12.44
C SER A 84 -0.21 -2.61 -12.07
N THR A 85 0.40 -1.96 -13.06
CA THR A 85 1.30 -0.84 -12.83
C THR A 85 0.56 0.18 -11.97
N PRO A 86 1.13 0.70 -10.87
CA PRO A 86 0.52 1.79 -10.15
C PRO A 86 0.45 2.96 -11.12
N ASN A 87 -0.77 3.27 -11.56
CA ASN A 87 -1.03 4.39 -12.45
C ASN A 87 -0.60 5.66 -11.71
N GLN A 88 0.59 6.18 -12.04
CA GLN A 88 0.98 7.52 -11.64
C GLN A 88 0.02 8.49 -12.32
N SER A 89 -0.98 8.94 -11.55
CA SER A 89 -1.65 10.22 -11.63
C SER A 89 -1.45 11.02 -12.94
N GLN A 90 -2.24 10.75 -13.97
CA GLN A 90 -2.55 11.76 -14.99
C GLN A 90 -4.02 12.15 -14.89
N ASN A 91 -4.22 13.18 -14.07
CA ASN A 91 -5.43 13.98 -14.04
C ASN A 91 -5.51 14.77 -15.36
N GLN A 92 -6.31 14.33 -16.32
CA GLN A 92 -6.75 15.17 -17.43
C GLN A 92 -8.27 15.10 -17.57
N ASN A 93 -8.87 16.21 -17.13
CA ASN A 93 -10.25 16.62 -17.27
C ASN A 93 -10.65 16.76 -18.75
N GLN A 94 -11.55 15.93 -19.29
CA GLN A 94 -12.40 16.26 -20.45
C GLN A 94 -13.78 15.59 -20.30
N GLY A 95 -14.83 16.39 -20.54
CA GLY A 95 -16.24 16.14 -20.23
C GLY A 95 -17.00 15.11 -21.10
N PRO A 96 -18.34 15.11 -21.03
CA PRO A 96 -19.18 13.95 -21.34
C PRO A 96 -19.52 13.84 -22.83
N GLY A 97 -19.38 12.65 -23.40
CA GLY A 97 -19.88 12.30 -24.74
C GLY A 97 -20.45 10.88 -24.75
N PRO A 98 -21.64 10.64 -25.33
CA PRO A 98 -22.28 9.32 -25.36
C PRO A 98 -21.74 8.52 -26.55
N GLY A 99 -21.28 7.29 -26.31
CA GLY A 99 -20.72 6.44 -27.36
C GLY A 99 -20.84 4.96 -27.03
N LEU A 100 -21.82 4.32 -27.67
CA LEU A 100 -22.04 2.87 -27.72
C LEU A 100 -20.82 2.17 -28.34
N GLY A 101 -20.34 1.07 -27.74
CA GLY A 101 -19.30 0.26 -28.38
C GLY A 101 -18.79 -0.93 -27.56
N GLN A 102 -19.38 -2.10 -27.81
CA GLN A 102 -18.80 -3.45 -27.67
C GLN A 102 -18.39 -3.95 -26.28
N VAL A 103 -19.27 -4.76 -25.70
CA VAL A 103 -18.92 -5.81 -24.73
C VAL A 103 -18.51 -7.06 -25.53
N PRO A 104 -17.27 -7.58 -25.43
CA PRO A 104 -16.96 -8.89 -26.00
C PRO A 104 -17.56 -9.99 -25.12
N GLY A 105 -18.30 -10.90 -25.76
CA GLY A 105 -19.16 -11.89 -25.13
C GLY A 105 -18.47 -12.79 -24.10
N SER A 106 -19.15 -12.96 -22.97
CA SER A 106 -18.91 -14.04 -22.02
C SER A 106 -19.39 -15.36 -22.61
N SER A 107 -18.49 -16.11 -23.26
CA SER A 107 -18.70 -17.53 -23.51
C SER A 107 -18.77 -18.25 -22.16
N LEU A 108 -19.99 -18.63 -21.77
CA LEU A 108 -20.25 -19.62 -20.74
C LEU A 108 -19.54 -20.93 -21.14
N ALA A 109 -18.41 -21.23 -20.49
CA ALA A 109 -17.87 -22.58 -20.51
C ALA A 109 -18.76 -23.45 -19.61
N GLN A 110 -19.65 -24.24 -20.22
CA GLN A 110 -20.31 -25.38 -19.57
C GLN A 110 -19.25 -26.44 -19.28
N THR A 111 -18.80 -26.54 -18.03
CA THR A 111 -18.04 -27.71 -17.57
C THR A 111 -19.02 -28.82 -17.23
N GLN A 112 -19.02 -29.87 -18.06
CA GLN A 112 -19.66 -31.15 -17.74
C GLN A 112 -19.01 -31.72 -16.47
N ALA A 113 -19.81 -31.86 -15.41
CA ALA A 113 -19.41 -32.56 -14.19
C ALA A 113 -19.26 -34.06 -14.50
N GLY A 114 -18.01 -34.54 -14.49
CA GLY A 114 -17.66 -35.94 -14.65
C GLY A 114 -16.72 -36.40 -13.54
N ASN A 115 -17.30 -37.12 -12.59
CA ASN A 115 -16.71 -38.03 -11.60
C ASN A 115 -15.72 -37.49 -10.54
N ASN A 116 -16.25 -37.46 -9.31
CA ASN A 116 -15.56 -37.46 -8.03
C ASN A 116 -14.38 -38.44 -7.98
N GLN A 117 -13.17 -37.93 -7.76
CA GLN A 117 -12.24 -38.53 -6.82
C GLN A 117 -11.72 -37.44 -5.90
N GLN A 118 -12.14 -37.53 -4.63
CA GLN A 118 -11.62 -36.75 -3.51
C GLN A 118 -10.13 -37.08 -3.34
N GLY A 119 -9.27 -36.26 -3.95
CA GLY A 119 -7.88 -36.15 -3.55
C GLY A 119 -7.83 -35.46 -2.20
N GLN A 120 -7.65 -36.24 -1.15
CA GLN A 120 -7.42 -35.73 0.21
C GLN A 120 -6.10 -34.94 0.20
N PHE A 121 -6.21 -33.62 0.22
CA PHE A 121 -5.05 -32.73 0.35
C PHE A 121 -4.58 -32.77 1.81
N ASP A 122 -3.67 -33.66 2.14
CA ASP A 122 -2.90 -33.53 3.38
C ASP A 122 -2.04 -32.27 3.24
N SER A 123 -2.37 -31.26 4.03
CA SER A 123 -1.60 -30.01 4.14
C SER A 123 -0.57 -30.13 5.26
N PRO A 124 0.73 -30.24 4.96
CA PRO A 124 1.76 -29.75 5.86
C PRO A 124 2.02 -28.30 5.45
N TRP A 125 1.51 -27.36 6.26
CA TRP A 125 1.98 -25.98 6.20
C TRP A 125 3.49 -25.91 6.34
#